data_AF-A0A179EY68-F1
#
_entry.id   AF-A0A179EY68-F1
#
_cell.length_a   1.000
_cell.length_b   1.000
_cell.length_c   1.000
_cell.angle_alpha   90.00
_cell.angle_beta   90.00
_cell.angle_gamma   90.00
#
_symmetry.space_group_name_H-M   'P 1'
#
loop_
_entity.id
_entity.type
_entity.pdbx_description
1 polymer ?
#
loop_
_entity_poly.entity_id
_entity_poly.type
_entity_poly.pdbx_seq_one_letter_code
_entity_poly.pdbx_strand_id
1 'polypeptide(L)'
;MDGAYSSLLRNAAKHSTRITDTTIAAAARVSDRESFLQVLRATEANIRITQDVLVAAASNNNNDGTQVMWLLLQESMNADEVGTEILEKVLQGDKWGIMSVILERRGSTIRLSKDLLQSWIASERTCRKALKFLLQYKATEVDSILEVMSADERAEFVERRDRLFERFERDSWDDIFKRRVK
;
A
#
# COMPACT_ATOMS: atom_id res chain seq x y z
N MET A 1 -24.03 -4.36 14.86
CA MET A 1 -24.13 -5.71 14.27
C MET A 1 -22.91 -6.53 14.71
N ASP A 2 -22.75 -6.73 16.03
CA ASP A 2 -21.48 -7.24 16.62
C ASP A 2 -21.47 -8.74 16.95
N GLY A 3 -22.62 -9.42 16.88
CA GLY A 3 -22.73 -10.81 17.35
C GLY A 3 -22.16 -11.86 16.39
N ALA A 4 -22.21 -11.61 15.08
CA ALA A 4 -21.89 -12.62 14.06
C ALA A 4 -20.38 -12.87 13.93
N TYR A 5 -19.56 -11.83 13.95
CA TYR A 5 -18.10 -11.97 13.88
C TYR A 5 -17.51 -12.56 15.17
N SER A 6 -18.02 -12.17 16.33
CA SER A 6 -17.60 -12.76 17.62
C SER A 6 -17.90 -14.25 17.70
N SER A 7 -19.04 -14.70 17.18
CA SER A 7 -19.44 -16.11 17.17
C SER A 7 -18.66 -16.95 16.17
N LEU A 8 -18.31 -16.41 15.00
CA LEU A 8 -17.42 -17.05 14.03
C LEU A 8 -15.99 -17.19 14.58
N LEU A 9 -15.45 -16.15 15.21
CA LEU A 9 -14.12 -16.20 15.86
C LEU A 9 -14.11 -17.17 17.06
N ARG A 10 -15.18 -17.19 17.87
CA ARG A 10 -15.35 -18.19 18.95
C ARG A 10 -15.42 -19.60 18.41
N ASN A 11 -16.11 -19.84 17.29
CA ASN A 11 -16.17 -21.16 16.66
C ASN A 11 -14.82 -21.57 16.05
N ALA A 12 -14.08 -20.66 15.43
CA ALA A 12 -12.73 -20.94 14.93
C ALA A 12 -11.77 -21.35 16.06
N ALA A 13 -11.83 -20.66 17.21
CA ALA A 13 -11.07 -21.02 18.41
C ALA A 13 -11.52 -22.36 19.03
N LYS A 14 -12.80 -22.72 18.92
CA LYS A 14 -13.37 -23.99 19.43
C LYS A 14 -13.06 -25.18 18.53
N HIS A 15 -12.75 -24.95 17.26
CA HIS A 15 -12.49 -26.00 16.25
C HIS A 15 -11.01 -26.19 15.87
N SER A 16 -10.06 -25.52 16.54
CA SER A 16 -8.63 -25.60 16.17
C SER A 16 -8.39 -25.36 14.67
N THR A 17 -9.19 -24.50 14.03
CA THR A 17 -8.87 -24.05 12.66
C THR A 17 -7.66 -23.16 12.78
N ARG A 18 -6.49 -23.72 12.50
CA ARG A 18 -5.23 -22.99 12.41
C ARG A 18 -5.48 -21.74 11.57
N ILE A 19 -5.26 -20.56 12.14
CA ILE A 19 -5.32 -19.33 11.35
C ILE A 19 -4.16 -19.42 10.36
N THR A 20 -4.50 -19.50 9.09
CA THR A 20 -3.56 -19.57 7.97
C THR A 20 -3.47 -18.21 7.28
N ASP A 21 -2.43 -18.01 6.48
CA ASP A 21 -2.27 -16.83 5.62
C ASP A 21 -3.53 -16.55 4.79
N THR A 22 -4.23 -17.60 4.34
CA THR A 22 -5.52 -17.49 3.63
C THR A 22 -6.64 -16.91 4.50
N THR A 23 -6.74 -17.26 5.79
CA THR A 23 -7.71 -16.67 6.71
C THR A 23 -7.39 -15.20 6.99
N ILE A 24 -6.10 -14.89 7.16
CA ILE A 24 -5.64 -13.52 7.40
C ILE A 24 -5.88 -12.64 6.17
N ALA A 25 -5.58 -13.15 4.97
CA ALA A 25 -5.86 -12.45 3.72
C ALA A 25 -7.37 -12.22 3.53
N ALA A 26 -8.20 -13.21 3.84
CA ALA A 26 -9.66 -13.04 3.78
C ALA A 26 -10.14 -11.94 4.73
N ALA A 27 -9.65 -11.92 5.98
CA ALA A 27 -9.96 -10.86 6.93
C ALA A 27 -9.46 -9.49 6.46
N ALA A 28 -8.21 -9.40 5.98
CA ALA A 28 -7.61 -8.15 5.53
C ALA A 28 -8.41 -7.50 4.39
N ARG A 29 -9.05 -8.30 3.54
CA ARG A 29 -9.85 -7.86 2.40
C ARG A 29 -11.17 -7.19 2.78
N VAL A 30 -11.76 -7.53 3.93
CA VAL A 30 -13.16 -7.16 4.24
C VAL A 30 -13.36 -6.53 5.61
N SER A 31 -12.42 -6.72 6.53
CA SER A 31 -12.55 -6.23 7.90
C SER A 31 -12.20 -4.75 8.01
N ASP A 32 -12.88 -4.08 8.93
CA ASP A 32 -12.40 -2.81 9.49
C ASP A 32 -11.16 -3.04 10.39
N ARG A 33 -10.60 -1.94 10.88
CA ARG A 33 -9.41 -1.94 11.74
C ARG A 33 -9.58 -2.82 12.99
N GLU A 34 -10.67 -2.65 13.73
CA GLU A 34 -10.84 -3.28 15.04
C GLU A 34 -11.11 -4.78 14.92
N SER A 35 -11.92 -5.16 13.93
CA SER A 35 -12.18 -6.55 13.58
C SER A 35 -10.90 -7.25 13.12
N PHE A 36 -10.08 -6.58 12.29
CA PHE A 36 -8.80 -7.14 11.86
C PHE A 36 -7.79 -7.25 13.01
N LEU A 37 -7.77 -6.27 13.92
CA LEU A 37 -6.92 -6.30 15.10
C LEU A 37 -7.27 -7.48 16.02
N GLN A 38 -8.56 -7.82 16.16
CA GLN A 38 -8.99 -9.01 16.89
C GLN A 38 -8.48 -10.30 16.23
N VAL A 39 -8.49 -10.38 14.89
CA VAL A 39 -7.90 -11.52 14.16
C VAL A 39 -6.42 -11.65 14.48
N LEU A 40 -5.65 -10.56 14.39
CA LEU A 40 -4.22 -10.57 14.72
C LEU A 40 -3.97 -11.03 16.17
N ARG A 41 -4.75 -10.54 17.14
CA ARG A 41 -4.64 -10.95 18.56
C ARG A 41 -5.02 -12.40 18.81
N ALA A 42 -5.94 -12.95 18.03
CA ALA A 42 -6.36 -14.34 18.11
C ALA A 42 -5.37 -15.30 17.43
N THR A 43 -4.39 -14.77 16.68
CA THR A 43 -3.39 -15.59 16.00
C THR A 43 -2.14 -15.76 16.85
N GLU A 44 -1.47 -16.90 16.70
CA GLU A 44 -0.22 -17.19 17.41
C GLU A 44 0.88 -16.16 17.10
N ALA A 45 1.81 -15.97 18.04
CA ALA A 45 2.72 -14.82 18.12
C ALA A 45 3.71 -14.59 16.96
N ASN A 46 3.71 -15.43 15.91
CA ASN A 46 4.71 -15.41 14.83
C ASN A 46 4.09 -15.56 13.43
N ILE A 47 2.98 -14.89 13.14
CA ILE A 47 2.47 -14.82 11.77
C ILE A 47 3.49 -14.13 10.88
N ARG A 48 3.75 -14.73 9.71
CA ARG A 48 4.37 -14.03 8.59
C ARG A 48 3.30 -13.32 7.77
N ILE A 49 3.41 -12.00 7.59
CA ILE A 49 2.52 -11.26 6.71
C ILE A 49 3.03 -11.39 5.28
N THR A 50 2.32 -12.17 4.46
CA THR A 50 2.72 -12.46 3.07
C THR A 50 2.28 -11.38 2.09
N GLN A 51 2.83 -11.42 0.87
CA GLN A 51 2.33 -10.60 -0.25
C GLN A 51 0.81 -10.72 -0.42
N ASP A 52 0.24 -11.92 -0.38
CA ASP A 52 -1.20 -12.15 -0.56
C ASP A 52 -2.04 -11.41 0.48
N VAL A 53 -1.58 -11.36 1.73
CA VAL A 53 -2.25 -10.62 2.81
C VAL A 53 -2.21 -9.11 2.53
N LEU A 54 -1.06 -8.59 2.08
CA LEU A 54 -0.91 -7.17 1.73
C LEU A 54 -1.76 -6.79 0.50
N VAL A 55 -1.78 -7.63 -0.54
CA VAL A 55 -2.64 -7.44 -1.73
C VAL A 55 -4.11 -7.49 -1.34
N ALA A 56 -4.49 -8.38 -0.41
CA ALA A 56 -5.84 -8.45 0.10
C ALA A 56 -6.24 -7.17 0.87
N ALA A 57 -5.36 -6.66 1.73
CA ALA A 57 -5.56 -5.38 2.42
C ALA A 57 -5.71 -4.22 1.42
N ALA A 58 -4.89 -4.18 0.36
CA ALA A 58 -4.99 -3.18 -0.70
C ALA A 58 -6.30 -3.27 -1.50
N SER A 59 -6.93 -4.45 -1.52
CA SER A 59 -8.20 -4.69 -2.20
C SER A 59 -9.43 -4.34 -1.35
N ASN A 60 -9.26 -4.07 -0.05
CA ASN A 60 -10.32 -3.55 0.82
C ASN A 60 -10.68 -2.10 0.43
N ASN A 61 -11.78 -1.54 0.93
CA ASN A 61 -12.13 -0.14 0.74
C ASN A 61 -11.01 0.80 1.24
N ASN A 62 -10.98 2.04 0.75
CA ASN A 62 -9.82 2.91 0.99
C ASN A 62 -9.57 3.19 2.49
N ASN A 63 -10.61 3.43 3.28
CA ASN A 63 -10.46 3.76 4.70
C ASN A 63 -10.00 2.55 5.51
N ASP A 64 -10.71 1.44 5.40
CA ASP A 64 -10.40 0.23 6.16
C ASP A 64 -9.11 -0.42 5.68
N GLY A 65 -8.89 -0.50 4.36
CA GLY A 65 -7.64 -0.99 3.78
C GLY A 65 -6.43 -0.17 4.23
N THR A 66 -6.56 1.15 4.38
CA THR A 66 -5.49 2.00 4.93
C THR A 66 -5.18 1.64 6.39
N GLN A 67 -6.21 1.45 7.21
CA GLN A 67 -6.01 1.09 8.63
C GLN A 67 -5.51 -0.34 8.82
N VAL A 68 -5.95 -1.28 7.99
CA VAL A 68 -5.47 -2.66 7.97
C VAL A 68 -4.01 -2.70 7.53
N MET A 69 -3.65 -2.00 6.43
CA MET A 69 -2.27 -1.88 5.98
C MET A 69 -1.36 -1.27 7.07
N TRP A 70 -1.89 -0.31 7.85
CA TRP A 70 -1.18 0.28 8.98
C TRP A 70 -0.85 -0.74 10.06
N LEU A 71 -1.74 -1.68 10.37
CA LEU A 71 -1.46 -2.75 11.33
C LEU A 71 -0.44 -3.74 10.76
N LEU A 72 -0.62 -4.16 9.51
CA LEU A 72 0.21 -5.16 8.84
C LEU A 72 1.67 -4.74 8.67
N LEU A 73 1.92 -3.45 8.40
CA LEU A 73 3.26 -2.92 8.18
C LEU A 73 3.88 -2.30 9.45
N GLN A 74 3.47 -2.74 10.65
CA GLN A 74 4.19 -2.37 11.89
C GLN A 74 5.60 -2.96 11.87
N GLU A 75 6.57 -2.25 12.47
CA GLU A 75 7.96 -2.72 12.54
C GLU A 75 8.08 -4.06 13.28
N SER A 76 7.21 -4.29 14.26
CA SER A 76 7.13 -5.55 15.01
C SER A 76 6.55 -6.72 14.21
N MET A 77 5.96 -6.48 13.04
CA MET A 77 5.36 -7.51 12.21
C MET A 77 6.38 -8.04 11.20
N ASN A 78 6.50 -9.37 11.14
CA ASN A 78 7.31 -10.05 10.13
C ASN A 78 6.58 -10.05 8.78
N ALA A 79 6.62 -8.91 8.09
CA ALA A 79 6.01 -8.74 6.78
C ALA A 79 7.01 -8.92 5.64
N ASP A 80 6.56 -9.58 4.57
CA ASP A 80 7.27 -9.59 3.30
C ASP A 80 7.53 -8.16 2.82
N GLU A 81 8.60 -7.99 2.04
CA GLU A 81 8.91 -6.72 1.38
C GLU A 81 7.78 -6.29 0.45
N VAL A 82 7.49 -4.99 0.37
CA VAL A 82 6.44 -4.51 -0.55
C VAL A 82 6.90 -4.71 -2.00
N GLY A 83 6.27 -5.65 -2.70
CA GLY A 83 6.54 -5.94 -4.10
C GLY A 83 5.72 -5.08 -5.08
N THR A 84 6.04 -5.21 -6.37
CA THR A 84 5.39 -4.49 -7.47
C THR A 84 3.88 -4.74 -7.53
N GLU A 85 3.42 -5.95 -7.24
CA GLU A 85 1.99 -6.30 -7.31
C GLU A 85 1.13 -5.43 -6.37
N ILE A 86 1.62 -5.19 -5.15
CA ILE A 86 0.92 -4.33 -4.18
C ILE A 86 0.91 -2.88 -4.68
N LEU A 87 2.04 -2.40 -5.22
CA LEU A 87 2.13 -1.06 -5.79
C LEU A 87 1.16 -0.90 -6.95
N GLU A 88 1.09 -1.86 -7.86
CA GLU A 88 0.14 -1.84 -8.98
C GLU A 88 -1.31 -1.86 -8.48
N LYS A 89 -1.64 -2.67 -7.49
CA LYS A 89 -3.00 -2.68 -6.89
C LYS A 89 -3.36 -1.31 -6.33
N VAL A 90 -2.44 -0.67 -5.61
CA VAL A 90 -2.65 0.66 -5.03
C VAL A 90 -2.73 1.73 -6.12
N LEU A 91 -1.91 1.62 -7.17
CA LEU A 91 -1.89 2.53 -8.30
C LEU A 91 -3.12 2.36 -9.20
N GLN A 92 -3.78 1.21 -9.27
CA GLN A 92 -4.98 1.03 -10.10
C GLN A 92 -6.28 1.50 -9.42
N GLY A 93 -6.24 1.88 -8.14
CA GLY A 93 -7.41 2.35 -7.40
C GLY A 93 -7.20 3.73 -6.77
N ASP A 94 -8.25 4.33 -6.26
CA ASP A 94 -8.13 5.54 -5.42
C ASP A 94 -7.67 5.16 -4.00
N LYS A 95 -6.41 4.70 -3.89
CA LYS A 95 -5.80 4.11 -2.69
C LYS A 95 -4.62 4.92 -2.16
N TRP A 96 -4.64 6.25 -2.34
CA TRP A 96 -3.54 7.12 -1.90
C TRP A 96 -3.26 7.03 -0.39
N GLY A 97 -4.26 6.71 0.44
CA GLY A 97 -4.09 6.46 1.86
C GLY A 97 -3.19 5.25 2.13
N ILE A 98 -3.40 4.15 1.38
CA ILE A 98 -2.59 2.94 1.45
C ILE A 98 -1.16 3.20 0.95
N MET A 99 -1.01 3.94 -0.16
CA MET A 99 0.30 4.38 -0.64
C MET A 99 1.06 5.13 0.46
N SER A 100 0.38 6.00 1.19
CA SER A 100 1.00 6.77 2.27
C SER A 100 1.56 5.88 3.38
N VAL A 101 0.81 4.85 3.78
CA VAL A 101 1.24 3.87 4.79
C VAL A 101 2.45 3.05 4.31
N ILE A 102 2.40 2.60 3.05
CA ILE A 102 3.48 1.83 2.43
C ILE A 102 4.78 2.63 2.42
N LEU A 103 4.74 3.88 1.95
CA LEU A 103 5.91 4.74 1.85
C LEU A 103 6.49 5.08 3.23
N GLU A 104 5.64 5.36 4.21
CA GLU A 104 6.08 5.66 5.58
C GLU A 104 6.77 4.48 6.26
N ARG A 105 6.25 3.26 6.11
CA ARG A 105 6.70 2.10 6.89
C ARG A 105 7.65 1.18 6.16
N ARG A 106 7.63 1.21 4.83
CA ARG A 106 8.39 0.31 3.95
C ARG A 106 8.90 1.02 2.69
N GLY A 107 8.81 2.35 2.58
CA GLY A 107 9.21 3.06 1.37
C GLY A 107 10.68 2.88 0.98
N SER A 108 11.56 2.66 1.96
CA SER A 108 12.99 2.40 1.73
C SER A 108 13.26 1.07 1.03
N THR A 109 12.36 0.08 1.13
CA THR A 109 12.52 -1.23 0.46
C THR A 109 12.03 -1.21 -0.97
N ILE A 110 11.21 -0.23 -1.35
CA ILE A 110 10.69 -0.10 -2.72
C ILE A 110 11.83 0.27 -3.66
N ARG A 111 11.95 -0.51 -4.73
CA ARG A 111 12.87 -0.28 -5.85
C ARG A 111 12.09 0.13 -7.09
N LEU A 112 12.54 1.20 -7.73
CA LEU A 112 11.97 1.67 -8.99
C LEU A 112 12.83 1.21 -10.16
N SER A 113 12.20 1.08 -11.32
CA SER A 113 12.89 0.87 -12.58
C SER A 113 12.35 1.84 -13.63
N LYS A 114 13.15 2.08 -14.68
CA LYS A 114 12.74 2.89 -15.84
C LYS A 114 11.42 2.37 -16.43
N ASP A 115 11.30 1.06 -16.60
CA ASP A 115 10.11 0.43 -17.21
C ASP A 115 8.85 0.63 -16.35
N LEU A 116 8.98 0.50 -15.01
CA LEU A 116 7.86 0.77 -14.11
C LEU A 116 7.42 2.23 -14.18
N LEU A 117 8.38 3.16 -14.16
CA LEU A 117 8.13 4.59 -14.27
C LEU A 117 7.40 4.94 -15.57
N GLN A 118 7.89 4.44 -16.71
CA GLN A 118 7.26 4.66 -18.01
C GLN A 118 5.86 4.05 -18.09
N SER A 119 5.69 2.82 -17.60
CA SER A 119 4.40 2.12 -17.56
C SER A 119 3.35 2.89 -16.75
N TRP A 120 3.69 3.32 -15.54
CA TRP A 120 2.74 4.00 -14.66
C TRP A 120 2.36 5.39 -15.16
N ILE A 121 3.29 6.13 -15.76
CA ILE A 121 3.01 7.45 -16.35
C ILE A 121 2.18 7.32 -17.64
N ALA A 122 2.39 6.29 -18.45
CA ALA A 122 1.64 6.10 -19.69
C ALA A 122 0.19 5.61 -19.47
N SER A 123 -0.09 5.00 -18.32
CA SER A 123 -1.39 4.38 -18.04
C SER A 123 -2.42 5.37 -17.49
N GLU A 124 -3.55 5.51 -18.18
CA GLU A 124 -4.71 6.29 -17.70
C GLU A 124 -5.38 5.70 -16.47
N ARG A 125 -5.17 4.41 -16.20
CA ARG A 125 -5.70 3.72 -15.02
C ARG A 125 -4.89 4.02 -13.76
N THR A 126 -3.73 4.66 -13.90
CA THR A 126 -2.88 4.99 -12.75
C THR A 126 -3.49 6.12 -11.92
N CYS A 127 -3.59 5.88 -10.62
CA CYS A 127 -3.97 6.84 -9.61
C CYS A 127 -2.89 7.92 -9.52
N ARG A 128 -3.17 9.06 -10.14
CA ARG A 128 -2.25 10.19 -10.24
C ARG A 128 -1.74 10.66 -8.88
N LYS A 129 -2.61 10.70 -7.86
CA LYS A 129 -2.23 11.13 -6.51
C LYS A 129 -1.28 10.14 -5.82
N ALA A 130 -1.57 8.84 -5.90
CA ALA A 130 -0.69 7.81 -5.34
C ALA A 130 0.66 7.77 -6.07
N LEU A 131 0.65 7.85 -7.41
CA LEU A 131 1.88 7.93 -8.19
C LEU A 131 2.70 9.17 -7.82
N LYS A 132 2.06 10.34 -7.69
CA LYS A 132 2.75 11.57 -7.29
C LYS A 132 3.50 11.40 -5.96
N PHE A 133 2.85 10.83 -4.95
CA PHE A 133 3.48 10.59 -3.65
C PHE A 133 4.65 9.62 -3.73
N LEU A 134 4.53 8.53 -4.49
CA LEU A 134 5.63 7.59 -4.71
C LEU A 134 6.83 8.29 -5.37
N LEU A 135 6.61 9.05 -6.44
CA LEU A 135 7.70 9.73 -7.16
C LEU A 135 8.35 10.83 -6.31
N GLN A 136 7.57 11.56 -5.51
CA GLN A 136 8.10 12.57 -4.58
C GLN A 136 8.93 11.92 -3.46
N TYR A 137 8.43 10.85 -2.85
CA TYR A 137 9.17 10.14 -1.79
C TYR A 137 10.46 9.53 -2.33
N LYS A 138 10.45 9.05 -3.59
CA LYS A 138 11.59 8.41 -4.26
C LYS A 138 12.37 9.36 -5.18
N ALA A 139 12.28 10.68 -4.97
CA ALA A 139 12.84 11.68 -5.90
C ALA A 139 14.29 11.40 -6.31
N THR A 140 15.18 11.12 -5.36
CA THR A 140 16.59 10.81 -5.66
C THR A 140 16.77 9.56 -6.55
N GLU A 141 15.96 8.52 -6.35
CA GLU A 141 16.02 7.32 -7.19
C GLU A 141 15.41 7.58 -8.58
N VAL A 142 14.33 8.37 -8.64
CA VAL A 142 13.76 8.84 -9.91
C VAL A 142 14.79 9.64 -10.70
N ASP A 143 15.46 10.61 -10.08
CA ASP A 143 16.49 11.44 -10.72
C ASP A 143 17.63 10.59 -11.27
N SER A 144 18.10 9.61 -10.48
CA SER A 144 19.13 8.65 -10.93
C SER A 144 18.71 7.84 -12.15
N ILE A 145 17.43 7.44 -12.22
CA ILE A 145 16.88 6.74 -13.39
C ILE A 145 16.81 7.70 -14.60
N LEU A 146 16.40 8.95 -14.40
CA LEU A 146 16.31 9.94 -15.47
C LEU A 146 17.69 10.33 -16.03
N GLU A 147 18.74 10.32 -15.21
CA GLU A 147 20.11 10.63 -15.64
C GLU A 147 20.65 9.64 -16.68
N VAL A 148 20.22 8.37 -16.63
CA VAL A 148 20.67 7.32 -17.55
C VAL A 148 19.74 7.13 -18.76
N MET A 149 18.64 7.88 -18.84
CA MET A 149 17.73 7.88 -20.00
C MET A 149 18.27 8.71 -21.16
N SER A 150 17.80 8.43 -22.37
CA SER A 150 18.08 9.32 -23.50
C SER A 150 17.41 10.69 -23.29
N ALA A 151 17.91 11.71 -23.99
CA ALA A 151 17.34 13.06 -23.88
C ALA A 151 15.84 13.08 -24.24
N ASP A 152 15.44 12.35 -25.29
CA ASP A 152 14.06 12.27 -25.76
C ASP A 152 13.17 11.54 -24.76
N GLU A 153 13.62 10.39 -24.24
CA GLU A 153 12.86 9.62 -23.25
C GLU A 153 12.65 10.41 -21.96
N ARG A 154 13.68 11.13 -21.51
CA ARG A 154 13.61 11.98 -20.31
C ARG A 154 12.67 13.15 -20.52
N ALA A 155 12.73 13.82 -21.67
CA ALA A 155 11.85 14.94 -22.00
C ALA A 155 10.38 14.48 -22.03
N GLU A 156 10.11 13.34 -22.67
CA GLU A 156 8.78 12.75 -22.77
C GLU A 156 8.23 12.34 -21.38
N PHE A 157 9.07 11.73 -20.53
CA PHE A 157 8.70 11.38 -19.17
C PHE A 157 8.33 12.62 -18.34
N VAL A 158 9.18 13.66 -18.35
CA VAL A 158 8.98 14.89 -17.59
C VAL A 158 7.72 15.62 -18.04
N GLU A 159 7.52 15.76 -19.36
CA GLU A 159 6.31 16.39 -19.91
C GLU A 159 5.04 15.67 -19.44
N ARG A 160 5.02 14.33 -19.55
CA ARG A 160 3.85 13.55 -19.11
C ARG A 160 3.64 13.61 -17.61
N ARG A 161 4.71 13.51 -16.81
CA ARG A 161 4.64 13.62 -15.36
C ARG A 161 4.02 14.95 -14.94
N ASP A 162 4.51 16.05 -15.51
CA ASP A 162 4.07 17.39 -15.14
C ASP A 162 2.61 17.61 -15.54
N ARG A 163 2.21 17.17 -16.75
CA ARG A 163 0.80 17.15 -17.18
C ARG A 163 -0.09 16.32 -16.26
N LEU A 164 0.36 15.15 -15.81
CA LEU A 164 -0.43 14.30 -14.89
C LEU A 164 -0.64 14.95 -13.53
N PHE A 165 0.33 15.74 -13.06
CA PHE A 165 0.34 16.29 -11.71
C PHE A 165 -0.13 17.74 -11.61
N GLU A 166 -0.37 18.44 -12.72
CA GLU A 166 -0.92 19.80 -12.78
C GLU A 166 -2.13 19.98 -11.83
N ARG A 167 -3.09 19.05 -11.87
CA ARG A 167 -4.28 19.11 -10.99
C ARG A 167 -4.01 18.80 -9.51
N PHE A 168 -2.84 18.27 -9.20
CA PHE A 168 -2.43 17.85 -7.86
C PHE A 168 -1.26 18.70 -7.36
N GLU A 169 -0.90 19.82 -8.00
CA GLU A 169 0.27 20.65 -7.64
C GLU A 169 0.35 20.94 -6.14
N ARG A 170 -0.80 21.24 -5.52
CA ARG A 170 -0.93 21.54 -4.09
C ARG A 170 -0.84 20.32 -3.16
N ASP A 171 -0.98 19.11 -3.68
CA ASP A 171 -0.78 17.88 -2.91
C ASP A 171 0.72 17.59 -2.81
N SER A 172 1.31 17.77 -1.64
CA SER A 172 2.68 17.34 -1.37
C SER A 172 2.70 16.12 -0.47
N TRP A 173 3.62 15.19 -0.74
CA TRP A 173 3.99 14.14 0.20
C TRP A 173 4.25 14.71 1.61
N ASP A 174 4.96 15.84 1.71
CA ASP A 174 5.29 16.46 3.01
C ASP A 174 4.05 16.87 3.81
N ASP A 175 2.97 17.24 3.13
CA ASP A 175 1.75 17.69 3.79
C ASP A 175 0.95 16.55 4.42
N ILE A 176 1.16 15.31 3.97
CA ILE A 176 0.55 14.11 4.56
C ILE A 176 1.04 13.94 6.00
N PHE A 177 2.31 14.25 6.28
CA PHE A 177 2.94 14.05 7.59
C PHE A 177 2.82 15.25 8.51
N LYS A 178 2.78 16.47 7.96
CA LYS A 178 2.54 17.69 8.76
C LYS A 178 1.24 17.65 9.55
N ARG A 179 0.23 16.89 9.08
CA ARG A 179 -1.07 16.74 9.76
C ARG A 179 -1.09 15.74 10.91
N ARG A 180 0.02 15.01 11.17
CA ARG A 180 0.08 13.95 12.19
C ARG A 180 0.83 14.34 13.47
N VAL A 181 1.31 15.58 13.56
CA VAL A 181 1.76 16.18 14.83
C VAL A 181 0.55 16.81 15.52
N LYS A 182 -0.32 15.97 16.10
CA LYS A 182 -1.31 16.35 17.11
C LYS A 182 -1.63 15.16 17.99
#